data_AF-A0A7X3J052-F1
#
_entry.id   AF-A0A7X3J052-F1
#
_cell.length_a   1.000
_cell.length_b   1.000
_cell.length_c   1.000
_cell.angle_alpha   90.00
_cell.angle_beta   90.00
_cell.angle_gamma   90.00
#
_symmetry.space_group_name_H-M   'P 1'
#
loop_
_entity.id
_entity.type
_entity.pdbx_description
1 polymer ?
#
loop_
_entity_poly.entity_id
_entity_poly.type
_entity_poly.pdbx_seq_one_letter_code
_entity_poly.pdbx_strand_id
1 'polypeptide(L)'
;MGRFFIDYLPLVVFIALIVATGLWHAWEFRLKPLAIPKAKIDAIVDDLIAQHGPDAEDRARGYEEEQWYRSDTYEQGKWRRVRRELWRRYHAGEWE
;
A
#
# COMPACT_ATOMS: atom_id res chain seq x y z
N MET A 1 18.03 0.39 42.62
CA MET A 1 17.19 0.93 41.53
C MET A 1 17.97 1.16 40.24
N GLY A 2 19.16 1.81 40.24
CA GLY A 2 19.87 2.16 38.98
C GLY A 2 20.34 0.98 38.10
N ARG A 3 20.66 -0.19 38.67
CA ARG A 3 21.19 -1.33 37.91
C ARG A 3 20.13 -2.06 37.06
N PHE A 4 18.93 -2.22 37.61
CA PHE A 4 17.75 -2.73 36.88
C PHE A 4 17.49 -1.93 35.60
N PHE A 5 17.51 -0.60 35.67
CA PHE A 5 17.27 0.25 34.49
C PHE A 5 18.32 0.07 33.40
N ILE A 6 19.59 -0.14 33.76
CA ILE A 6 20.68 -0.37 32.80
C ILE A 6 20.56 -1.75 32.16
N ASP A 7 20.18 -2.78 32.92
CA ASP A 7 20.06 -4.15 32.44
C ASP A 7 18.92 -4.33 31.41
N TYR A 8 17.81 -3.58 31.56
CA TYR A 8 16.68 -3.61 30.63
C TYR A 8 16.72 -2.52 29.55
N LEU A 9 17.61 -1.53 29.66
CA LEU A 9 17.76 -0.47 28.65
C LEU A 9 17.95 -1.04 27.23
N PRO A 10 18.82 -2.05 27.00
CA PRO A 10 19.00 -2.62 25.67
C PRO A 10 17.72 -3.27 25.13
N LEU A 11 16.96 -3.94 25.99
CA LEU A 11 15.70 -4.58 25.62
C LEU A 11 14.64 -3.53 25.24
N VAL A 12 14.54 -2.45 26.02
CA VAL A 12 13.63 -1.33 25.72
C VAL A 12 13.99 -0.67 24.39
N VAL A 13 15.28 -0.43 24.14
CA VAL A 13 15.76 0.14 22.87
C VAL A 13 15.45 -0.81 21.70
N PHE A 14 15.67 -2.11 21.85
CA PHE A 14 15.37 -3.09 20.82
C PHE A 14 13.88 -3.13 20.47
N ILE A 15 13.00 -3.16 21.48
CA ILE A 15 11.55 -3.10 21.28
C ILE A 15 11.16 -1.77 20.62
N ALA A 16 11.74 -0.65 21.04
CA ALA A 16 11.46 0.66 20.47
C ALA A 16 11.84 0.71 18.98
N LEU A 17 12.96 0.11 18.57
CA LEU A 17 13.36 0.02 17.16
C LEU A 17 12.37 -0.81 16.34
N ILE A 18 11.90 -1.95 16.85
CA ILE A 18 10.88 -2.77 16.19
C ILE A 18 9.59 -1.96 16.00
N VAL A 19 9.12 -1.29 17.06
CA VAL A 19 7.89 -0.48 17.02
C VAL A 19 8.06 0.69 16.04
N ALA A 20 9.18 1.41 16.09
CA ALA A 20 9.46 2.52 15.19
C ALA A 20 9.47 2.08 13.72
N THR A 21 10.09 0.94 13.43
CA THR A 21 10.13 0.35 12.07
C THR A 21 8.74 -0.06 11.60
N GLY A 22 7.96 -0.71 12.47
CA GLY A 22 6.58 -1.09 12.17
C GLY A 22 5.68 0.12 11.91
N LEU A 23 5.82 1.19 12.69
CA LEU A 23 5.09 2.45 12.49
C LEU A 23 5.50 3.15 11.19
N TRP A 24 6.80 3.13 10.85
CA TRP A 24 7.30 3.69 9.60
C TRP A 24 6.69 2.98 8.39
N HIS A 25 6.73 1.65 8.36
CA HIS A 25 6.07 0.88 7.30
C HIS A 25 4.56 1.14 7.25
N ALA A 26 3.87 1.16 8.40
CA ALA A 26 2.44 1.44 8.44
C ALA A 26 2.11 2.82 7.85
N TRP A 27 2.93 3.82 8.12
CA TRP A 27 2.81 5.16 7.53
C TRP A 27 3.00 5.14 6.02
N GLU A 28 4.06 4.50 5.51
CA GLU A 28 4.32 4.39 4.07
C GLU A 28 3.23 3.61 3.32
N PHE A 29 2.66 2.57 3.95
CA PHE A 29 1.60 1.75 3.36
C PHE A 29 0.22 2.39 3.37
N ARG A 30 -0.11 3.18 4.41
CA ARG A 30 -1.48 3.66 4.64
C ARG A 30 -1.65 5.14 4.43
N LEU A 31 -0.71 5.96 4.88
CA LEU A 31 -0.88 7.42 4.94
C LEU A 31 -0.28 8.09 3.71
N LYS A 32 0.91 7.66 3.30
CA LYS A 32 1.55 8.18 2.07
C LYS A 32 0.70 7.95 0.81
N PRO A 33 0.05 6.80 0.58
CA PRO A 33 -0.76 6.58 -0.61
C PRO A 33 -2.06 7.37 -0.58
N LEU A 34 -2.55 7.82 0.60
CA LEU A 34 -3.72 8.70 0.70
C LEU A 34 -3.44 10.11 0.15
N ALA A 35 -2.18 10.54 0.11
CA ALA A 35 -1.79 11.79 -0.55
C ALA A 35 -2.02 11.75 -2.07
N ILE A 36 -2.18 10.57 -2.67
CA ILE A 36 -2.53 10.44 -4.09
C ILE A 36 -4.00 10.89 -4.26
N PRO A 37 -4.27 11.94 -5.05
CA PRO A 37 -5.63 12.40 -5.29
C PRO A 37 -6.49 11.29 -5.90
N LYS A 38 -7.76 11.19 -5.48
CA LYS A 38 -8.68 10.19 -6.02
C LYS A 38 -8.77 10.29 -7.55
N ALA A 39 -8.85 11.50 -8.10
CA ALA A 39 -8.88 11.74 -9.54
C ALA A 39 -7.69 11.10 -10.30
N LYS A 40 -6.51 11.01 -9.67
CA LYS A 40 -5.36 10.33 -10.27
C LYS A 40 -5.53 8.82 -10.29
N ILE A 41 -6.13 8.25 -9.24
CA ILE A 41 -6.49 6.83 -9.21
C ILE A 41 -7.57 6.54 -10.25
N ASP A 42 -8.60 7.39 -10.33
CA ASP A 42 -9.67 7.27 -11.32
C ASP A 42 -9.13 7.28 -12.75
N ALA A 43 -8.23 8.22 -13.07
CA ALA A 43 -7.59 8.27 -14.39
C ALA A 43 -6.74 7.02 -14.70
N ILE A 44 -6.04 6.45 -13.70
CA ILE A 44 -5.30 5.20 -13.88
C ILE A 44 -6.26 4.04 -14.13
N VAL A 45 -7.38 3.99 -13.43
CA VAL A 45 -8.41 2.97 -13.63
C VAL A 45 -9.03 3.08 -15.02
N ASP A 46 -9.38 4.29 -15.45
CA ASP A 46 -9.93 4.56 -16.79
C ASP A 46 -8.96 4.09 -17.89
N ASP A 47 -7.68 4.43 -17.74
CA ASP A 47 -6.62 4.02 -18.66
C ASP A 47 -6.43 2.50 -18.68
N LEU A 48 -6.47 1.86 -17.51
CA LEU A 48 -6.32 0.40 -17.39
C LEU A 48 -7.48 -0.35 -18.05
N ILE A 49 -8.71 0.12 -17.83
CA ILE A 49 -9.92 -0.43 -18.46
C ILE A 49 -9.86 -0.18 -19.98
N ALA A 50 -9.45 1.00 -20.43
CA ALA A 50 -9.33 1.31 -21.84
C ALA A 50 -8.30 0.43 -22.57
N GLN A 51 -7.19 0.10 -21.91
CA GLN A 51 -6.11 -0.71 -22.51
C GLN A 51 -6.33 -2.22 -22.41
N HIS A 52 -6.96 -2.69 -21.33
CA HIS A 52 -7.01 -4.11 -21.00
C HIS A 52 -8.43 -4.67 -20.87
N GLY A 53 -9.46 -3.82 -20.84
CA GLY A 53 -10.86 -4.22 -20.71
C GLY A 53 -11.08 -5.19 -19.54
N PRO A 54 -11.61 -6.39 -19.77
CA PRO A 54 -11.89 -7.37 -18.72
C PRO A 54 -10.64 -7.86 -17.98
N ASP A 55 -9.45 -7.80 -18.61
CA ASP A 55 -8.19 -8.22 -17.98
C ASP A 55 -7.58 -7.13 -17.07
N ALA A 56 -8.23 -5.96 -16.93
CA ALA A 56 -7.70 -4.84 -16.16
C ALA A 56 -7.44 -5.20 -14.68
N GLU A 57 -8.27 -6.04 -14.05
CA GLU A 57 -8.02 -6.46 -12.67
C GLU A 57 -6.74 -7.29 -12.55
N ASP A 58 -6.57 -8.29 -13.43
CA ASP A 58 -5.41 -9.18 -13.37
C ASP A 58 -4.13 -8.42 -13.69
N ARG A 59 -4.19 -7.42 -14.59
CA ARG A 59 -3.07 -6.49 -14.82
C ARG A 59 -2.75 -5.66 -13.59
N ALA A 60 -3.75 -5.08 -12.92
CA ALA A 60 -3.54 -4.34 -11.68
C ALA A 60 -2.93 -5.21 -10.57
N ARG A 61 -3.31 -6.49 -10.50
CA ARG A 61 -2.73 -7.47 -9.55
C ARG A 61 -1.27 -7.76 -9.88
N GLY A 62 -0.94 -7.99 -11.15
CA GLY A 62 0.44 -8.19 -11.59
C GLY A 62 1.34 -7.00 -11.27
N TYR A 63 0.85 -5.78 -11.47
CA TYR A 63 1.60 -4.58 -11.08
C TYR A 63 1.78 -4.47 -9.57
N GLU A 64 0.77 -4.80 -8.76
CA GLU A 64 0.92 -4.82 -7.30
C GLU A 64 2.00 -5.83 -6.86
N GLU A 65 2.01 -7.02 -7.45
CA GLU A 65 3.02 -8.06 -7.18
C GLU A 65 4.43 -7.63 -7.61
N GLU A 66 4.57 -6.97 -8.76
CA GLU A 66 5.86 -6.43 -9.20
C GLU A 66 6.43 -5.43 -8.17
N GLN A 67 5.58 -4.55 -7.65
CA GLN A 67 6.00 -3.58 -6.64
C GLN A 67 6.30 -4.26 -5.29
N TRP A 68 5.60 -5.35 -4.95
CA TRP A 68 5.97 -6.20 -3.82
C TRP A 68 7.41 -6.70 -3.99
N TYR A 69 7.75 -7.29 -5.14
CA TYR A 69 9.11 -7.80 -5.39
C TYR A 69 10.18 -6.70 -5.30
N ARG A 70 9.84 -5.47 -5.71
CA ARG A 70 10.72 -4.30 -5.58
C ARG A 70 10.76 -3.69 -4.19
N SER A 71 9.96 -4.21 -3.24
CA SER A 71 9.77 -3.60 -1.92
C SER A 71 9.32 -2.14 -1.97
N ASP A 72 8.70 -1.70 -3.08
CA ASP A 72 8.16 -0.34 -3.21
C ASP A 72 6.77 -0.31 -2.59
N THR A 73 6.80 -0.11 -1.27
CA THR A 73 5.64 -0.02 -0.39
C THR A 73 4.64 1.08 -0.84
N TYR A 74 5.14 2.17 -1.41
CA TYR A 74 4.32 3.30 -1.83
C TYR A 74 3.54 2.98 -3.11
N GLU A 75 4.22 2.47 -4.14
CA GLU A 75 3.55 2.07 -5.38
C GLU A 75 2.64 0.86 -5.14
N GLN A 76 3.00 -0.06 -4.25
CA GLN A 76 2.11 -1.14 -3.82
C GLN A 76 0.81 -0.60 -3.20
N GLY A 77 0.90 0.40 -2.32
CA GLY A 77 -0.27 1.06 -1.72
C GLY A 77 -1.16 1.76 -2.75
N LYS A 78 -0.57 2.34 -3.80
CA LYS A 78 -1.28 2.92 -4.94
C LYS A 78 -2.05 1.86 -5.72
N TRP A 79 -1.42 0.75 -6.10
CA TRP A 79 -2.09 -0.33 -6.83
C TRP A 79 -3.23 -0.97 -6.03
N ARG A 80 -3.11 -1.08 -4.71
CA ARG A 80 -4.24 -1.48 -3.84
C ARG A 80 -5.43 -0.53 -3.93
N ARG A 81 -5.20 0.79 -4.05
CA ARG A 81 -6.28 1.77 -4.24
C ARG A 81 -6.90 1.64 -5.63
N VAL A 82 -6.09 1.45 -6.67
CA VAL A 82 -6.54 1.21 -8.06
C VAL A 82 -7.43 -0.04 -8.11
N ARG A 83 -6.99 -1.16 -7.53
CA ARG A 83 -7.78 -2.40 -7.46
C ARG A 83 -9.10 -2.23 -6.73
N ARG A 84 -9.10 -1.49 -5.61
CA ARG A 84 -10.33 -1.23 -4.84
C ARG A 84 -11.33 -0.41 -5.64
N GLU A 85 -10.85 0.55 -6.43
CA GLU A 85 -11.68 1.36 -7.31
C GLU A 85 -12.21 0.54 -8.49
N LEU A 86 -11.37 -0.27 -9.15
CA LEU A 86 -11.81 -1.24 -10.17
C LEU A 86 -12.94 -2.14 -9.63
N TRP A 87 -12.76 -2.73 -8.45
CA TRP A 87 -13.78 -3.55 -7.81
C TRP A 87 -15.08 -2.80 -7.51
N ARG A 88 -14.99 -1.56 -7.01
CA ARG A 88 -16.16 -0.69 -6.80
C ARG A 88 -16.94 -0.50 -8.10
N ARG A 89 -16.24 -0.19 -9.19
CA ARG A 89 -16.83 0.10 -10.50
C ARG A 89 -17.42 -1.15 -11.14
N TYR A 90 -16.79 -2.31 -10.96
CA TYR A 90 -17.30 -3.59 -11.42
C TYR A 90 -18.62 -3.94 -10.71
N HIS A 91 -18.67 -3.78 -9.39
CA HIS A 91 -19.89 -3.98 -8.60
C HIS A 91 -21.00 -2.98 -8.93
N ALA A 92 -20.65 -1.78 -9.38
CA ALA A 92 -21.59 -0.77 -9.82
C ALA A 92 -22.08 -0.99 -11.28
N GLY A 93 -21.52 -1.95 -12.01
CA GLY A 93 -21.80 -2.18 -13.44
C GLY A 93 -21.25 -1.08 -14.35
N GLU A 94 -20.25 -0.32 -13.90
CA GLU A 94 -19.60 0.73 -14.69
C GLU A 94 -18.61 0.16 -15.72
N TRP A 95 -18.18 -1.10 -15.56
CA TRP A 95 -17.33 -1.84 -16.50
C TRP A 95 -17.43 -3.37 -16.26
N GLU A 96 -17.15 -4.17 -17.29
CA GLU A 96 -17.16 -5.65 -17.30
C GLU A 96 -15.81 -6.24 -17.70
#